data_AF-A0A9D6F400-F1
#
_entry.id   AF-A0A9D6F400-F1
#
_cell.length_a   1.000
_cell.length_b   1.000
_cell.length_c   1.000
_cell.angle_alpha   90.00
_cell.angle_beta   90.00
_cell.angle_gamma   90.00
#
_symmetry.space_group_name_H-M   'P 1'
#
loop_
_entity.id
_entity.type
_entity.pdbx_description
1 polymer ?
#
loop_
_entity_poly.entity_id
_entity_poly.type
_entity_poly.pdbx_seq_one_letter_code
_entity_poly.pdbx_strand_id
1 'polypeptide(L)'
;MKTKQCQRCWSPRVVEVDAHVLIVKTKLVEIQDELTPKFEEVCLKGHGASSFTYAVNKGRAIEISEDNGGFWLEFWKKSDDEDATPVREQAVDSGERSIQEAKKWLG
;
A
#
# COMPACT_ATOMS: atom_id res chain seq x y z
N MET A 1 2.64 -16.03 -21.88
CA MET A 1 2.37 -14.71 -21.27
C MET A 1 3.55 -14.36 -20.39
N LYS A 2 4.26 -13.27 -20.68
CA LYS A 2 5.46 -12.87 -19.92
C LYS A 2 5.02 -11.92 -18.80
N THR A 3 5.11 -12.37 -17.55
CA THR A 3 5.02 -11.53 -16.36
C THR A 3 6.17 -10.51 -16.41
N LYS A 4 5.84 -9.22 -16.47
CA LYS A 4 6.82 -8.15 -16.29
C LYS A 4 7.15 -8.05 -14.81
N GLN A 5 8.17 -8.78 -14.39
CA GLN A 5 8.78 -8.62 -13.07
C GLN A 5 9.44 -7.25 -13.01
N CYS A 6 8.97 -6.41 -12.09
CA CYS A 6 9.51 -5.07 -11.86
C CYS A 6 10.91 -5.20 -11.23
N GLN A 7 11.94 -5.25 -12.08
CA GLN A 7 13.33 -5.31 -11.66
C GLN A 7 13.84 -3.91 -11.31
N ARG A 8 13.94 -3.60 -10.01
CA ARG A 8 14.97 -2.68 -9.49
C ARG A 8 15.58 -3.25 -8.21
N CYS A 9 16.76 -3.84 -8.41
CA CYS A 9 17.65 -4.35 -7.38
C CYS A 9 18.08 -3.22 -6.43
N TRP A 10 17.83 -3.40 -5.13
CA TRP A 10 18.43 -2.58 -4.09
C TRP A 10 19.94 -2.82 -4.04
N SER A 11 20.72 -1.74 -4.09
CA SER A 11 22.14 -1.74 -3.75
C SER A 11 22.27 -1.25 -2.30
N PRO A 12 22.83 -2.04 -1.37
CA PRO A 12 22.86 -1.66 0.04
C PRO A 12 23.99 -0.64 0.25
N ARG A 13 23.66 0.65 0.20
CA ARG A 13 24.47 1.67 0.87
C ARG A 13 23.99 1.70 2.31
N VAL A 14 24.86 1.40 3.27
CA VAL A 14 24.57 1.42 4.71
C VAL A 14 24.33 2.88 5.13
N VAL A 15 23.10 3.34 4.95
CA VAL A 15 22.52 4.45 5.71
C VAL A 15 21.82 3.79 6.90
N GLU A 16 22.03 4.32 8.10
CA GLU A 16 21.24 3.93 9.28
C GLU A 16 19.77 4.06 8.92
N VAL A 17 19.14 2.94 8.61
CA VAL A 17 17.71 2.91 8.30
C VAL A 17 17.03 2.98 9.65
N ASP A 18 16.35 4.08 9.92
CA ASP A 18 15.55 4.24 11.14
C ASP A 18 14.70 2.98 11.36
N ALA A 19 14.81 2.38 12.55
CA ALA A 19 14.09 1.16 12.90
C ALA A 19 12.57 1.32 12.67
N HIS A 20 12.05 2.53 12.85
CA HIS A 20 10.66 2.87 12.54
C HIS A 20 10.34 2.69 11.05
N VAL A 21 11.21 3.19 10.16
CA VAL A 21 11.04 3.05 8.71
C VAL A 21 11.04 1.59 8.27
N LEU A 22 11.88 0.76 8.90
CA LEU A 22 11.89 -0.68 8.64
C LEU A 22 10.59 -1.35 9.08
N ILE A 23 10.10 -1.05 10.30
CA ILE A 23 8.84 -1.60 10.83
C ILE A 23 7.65 -1.24 9.94
N VAL A 24 7.53 0.04 9.56
CA VAL A 24 6.48 0.52 8.65
C VAL A 24 6.51 -0.27 7.35
N LYS A 25 7.67 -0.36 6.71
CA LYS A 25 7.80 -1.05 5.42
C LYS A 25 7.52 -2.55 5.51
N THR A 26 7.97 -3.22 6.56
CA THR A 26 7.68 -4.65 6.76
C THR A 26 6.18 -4.89 6.85
N LYS A 27 5.46 -4.13 7.68
CA LYS A 27 3.99 -4.26 7.81
C LYS A 27 3.27 -4.01 6.48
N LEU A 28 3.71 -3.01 5.72
CA LEU A 28 3.11 -2.69 4.43
C LEU A 28 3.39 -3.77 3.37
N VAL A 29 4.56 -4.39 3.39
CA VAL A 29 4.91 -5.52 2.51
C VAL A 29 4.05 -6.74 2.82
N GLU A 30 3.78 -7.05 4.09
CA GLU A 30 2.88 -8.15 4.47
C GLU A 30 1.47 -7.94 3.88
N ILE A 31 0.96 -6.71 3.95
CA ILE A 31 -0.31 -6.34 3.32
C ILE A 31 -0.23 -6.46 1.79
N GLN A 32 0.86 -5.97 1.19
CA GLN A 32 1.08 -6.08 -0.26
C GLN A 32 1.05 -7.55 -0.73
N ASP A 33 1.78 -8.44 -0.05
CA ASP A 33 1.88 -9.86 -0.41
C ASP A 33 0.50 -10.54 -0.38
N GLU A 34 -0.33 -10.19 0.60
CA GLU A 34 -1.70 -10.70 0.71
C GLU A 34 -2.65 -10.19 -0.38
N LEU A 35 -2.48 -8.94 -0.81
CA LEU A 35 -3.35 -8.31 -1.81
C LEU A 35 -2.91 -8.63 -3.24
N THR A 36 -1.62 -8.78 -3.50
CA THR A 36 -1.01 -8.99 -4.83
C THR A 36 -1.67 -10.09 -5.66
N PRO A 37 -1.99 -11.30 -5.14
CA PRO A 37 -2.59 -12.34 -5.97
C PRO A 37 -4.06 -12.09 -6.32
N LYS A 38 -4.70 -11.05 -5.75
CA LYS A 38 -6.16 -10.84 -5.83
C LYS A 38 -6.57 -9.66 -6.72
N PHE A 39 -5.67 -8.71 -6.98
CA PHE A 39 -6.01 -7.44 -7.62
C PHE A 39 -5.11 -7.12 -8.82
N GLU A 40 -5.60 -6.25 -9.71
CA GLU A 40 -4.94 -5.88 -10.96
C GLU A 40 -3.53 -5.31 -10.74
N GLU A 41 -3.39 -4.46 -9.72
CA GLU A 41 -2.13 -3.82 -9.36
C GLU A 41 -2.04 -3.71 -7.85
N VAL A 42 -0.91 -4.12 -7.28
CA VAL A 42 -0.56 -3.88 -5.88
C VAL A 42 0.92 -3.53 -5.81
N CYS A 43 1.26 -2.39 -5.22
CA CYS A 43 2.65 -1.96 -5.08
C CYS A 43 2.88 -1.11 -3.83
N LEU A 44 4.12 -1.11 -3.35
CA LEU A 44 4.58 -0.18 -2.34
C LEU A 44 4.98 1.14 -2.99
N LYS A 45 4.45 2.25 -2.49
CA LYS A 45 4.76 3.62 -2.92
C LYS A 45 5.28 4.46 -1.73
N GLY A 46 5.69 5.68 -2.03
CA GLY A 46 6.22 6.63 -1.05
C GLY A 46 7.67 6.35 -0.62
N HIS A 47 8.19 7.21 0.27
CA HIS A 47 9.58 7.15 0.75
C HIS A 47 9.64 7.33 2.28
N GLY A 48 10.56 6.61 2.92
CA GLY A 48 10.78 6.69 4.37
C GLY A 48 9.56 6.22 5.18
N ALA A 49 9.18 7.01 6.17
CA ALA A 49 7.99 6.77 7.00
C ALA A 49 6.67 7.10 6.26
N SER A 50 6.73 7.87 5.17
CA SER A 50 5.57 8.18 4.32
C SER A 50 5.35 7.12 3.23
N SER A 51 5.67 5.86 3.53
CA SER A 51 5.40 4.73 2.63
C SER A 51 3.97 4.23 2.81
N PHE A 52 3.40 3.70 1.72
CA PHE A 52 2.04 3.14 1.72
C PHE A 52 1.90 2.03 0.68
N THR A 53 0.99 1.10 0.93
CA THR A 53 0.58 0.07 -0.02
C THR A 53 -0.57 0.60 -0.86
N TYR A 54 -0.36 0.66 -2.17
CA TYR A 54 -1.36 1.04 -3.17
C TYR A 54 -1.90 -0.19 -3.86
N ALA A 55 -3.23 -0.35 -3.92
CA ALA A 55 -3.88 -1.45 -4.62
C ALA A 55 -5.02 -0.96 -5.51
N VAL A 56 -5.15 -1.54 -6.71
CA VAL A 56 -6.15 -1.17 -7.73
C VAL A 56 -6.88 -2.40 -8.23
N ASN A 57 -8.18 -2.27 -8.43
CA ASN A 57 -9.00 -3.25 -9.11
C ASN A 57 -10.25 -2.60 -9.70
N LYS A 58 -10.62 -2.93 -10.95
CA LYS A 58 -11.90 -2.55 -11.58
C LYS A 58 -12.24 -1.05 -11.47
N GLY A 59 -11.24 -0.18 -11.67
CA GLY A 59 -11.42 1.28 -11.61
C GLY A 59 -11.58 1.86 -10.19
N ARG A 60 -11.24 1.09 -9.15
CA ARG A 60 -11.13 1.55 -7.77
C ARG A 60 -9.69 1.39 -7.28
N ALA A 61 -9.28 2.25 -6.37
CA ALA A 61 -7.99 2.14 -5.72
C ALA A 61 -8.11 2.34 -4.20
N ILE A 62 -7.12 1.86 -3.47
CA ILE A 62 -6.96 2.09 -2.04
C ILE A 62 -5.48 2.35 -1.72
N GLU A 63 -5.24 3.30 -0.83
CA GLU A 63 -3.94 3.54 -0.20
C GLU A 63 -4.01 3.13 1.26
N ILE A 64 -2.97 2.43 1.73
CA ILE A 64 -2.88 1.94 3.10
C ILE A 64 -1.52 2.38 3.65
N SER A 65 -1.52 3.31 4.59
CA SER A 65 -0.31 3.75 5.31
C SER A 65 -0.34 3.24 6.74
N GLU A 66 0.85 3.03 7.31
CA GLU A 66 1.00 2.71 8.73
C GLU A 66 1.18 4.02 9.51
N ASP A 67 0.47 4.14 10.64
CA ASP A 67 0.56 5.29 11.52
C ASP A 67 0.62 4.81 12.98
N ASN A 68 1.84 4.69 13.51
CA ASN A 68 2.12 4.46 14.93
C ASN A 68 1.39 3.23 15.51
N GLY A 69 1.37 2.12 14.78
CA GLY A 69 0.67 0.88 15.18
C GLY A 69 -0.75 0.74 14.63
N GLY A 70 -1.37 1.84 14.18
CA GLY A 70 -2.60 1.83 13.41
C GLY A 70 -2.34 1.91 11.90
N PHE A 71 -3.43 1.96 11.13
CA PHE A 71 -3.38 2.13 9.68
C PHE A 71 -4.40 3.15 9.23
N TRP A 72 -3.99 4.00 8.30
CA TRP A 72 -4.85 4.95 7.62
C TRP A 72 -5.13 4.47 6.20
N LEU A 73 -6.41 4.41 5.84
CA LEU A 73 -6.88 3.90 4.56
C LEU A 73 -7.58 5.01 3.79
N GLU A 74 -7.16 5.23 2.57
CA GLU A 74 -7.78 6.19 1.65
C GLU A 74 -8.36 5.45 0.46
N PHE A 75 -9.65 5.67 0.19
CA PHE A 75 -10.41 4.94 -0.83
C PHE A 75 -10.67 5.84 -2.02
N TRP A 76 -10.27 5.38 -3.20
CA TRP A 76 -10.22 6.19 -4.40
C TRP A 76 -11.06 5.57 -5.52
N LYS A 77 -11.65 6.42 -6.36
CA LYS A 77 -11.97 6.02 -7.74
C LYS A 77 -10.71 6.21 -8.56
N LYS A 78 -10.37 5.26 -9.43
CA LYS A 78 -9.22 5.40 -10.33
C LYS A 78 -9.47 6.63 -11.21
N SER A 79 -8.56 7.59 -11.13
CA SER A 79 -8.57 8.84 -11.86
C SER A 79 -7.15 9.14 -12.32
N ASP A 80 -7.01 9.79 -13.47
CA ASP A 80 -5.73 10.35 -13.94
C ASP A 80 -5.50 11.77 -13.38
N ASP A 81 -6.46 12.29 -12.61
CA ASP A 81 -6.41 13.58 -11.94
C ASP A 81 -5.60 13.49 -10.63
N GLU A 82 -4.46 14.19 -10.58
CA GLU A 82 -3.57 14.23 -9.41
C GLU A 82 -4.16 15.06 -8.25
N ASP A 83 -5.14 15.93 -8.53
CA ASP A 83 -5.85 16.73 -7.52
C ASP A 83 -7.14 16.06 -7.04
N ALA A 84 -7.39 14.80 -7.46
CA ALA A 84 -8.50 14.04 -6.95
C ALA A 84 -8.43 13.92 -5.42
N THR A 85 -9.60 13.85 -4.78
CA THR A 85 -9.71 13.60 -3.33
C THR A 85 -10.18 12.18 -3.08
N PRO A 86 -9.82 11.56 -1.93
CA PRO A 86 -10.39 10.29 -1.53
C PRO A 86 -11.91 10.38 -1.47
N VAL A 87 -12.58 9.32 -1.91
CA VAL A 87 -14.04 9.17 -1.76
C VAL A 87 -14.40 8.94 -0.30
N ARG A 88 -13.49 8.31 0.44
CA ARG A 88 -13.62 7.96 1.85
C ARG A 88 -12.23 7.79 2.43
N GLU A 89 -12.12 8.05 3.72
CA GLU A 89 -10.94 7.75 4.52
C GLU A 89 -11.37 6.96 5.76
N GLN A 90 -10.47 6.14 6.31
CA GLN A 90 -10.76 5.31 7.48
C GLN A 90 -9.49 4.95 8.25
N ALA A 91 -9.50 5.14 9.56
CA ALA A 91 -8.51 4.55 10.45
C ALA A 91 -8.91 3.13 10.88
N VAL A 92 -7.95 2.22 10.95
CA VAL A 92 -8.10 0.88 11.53
C VAL A 92 -6.91 0.54 12.42
N ASP A 93 -7.09 -0.43 13.32
CA ASP A 93 -6.14 -0.77 14.39
C ASP A 93 -5.14 -1.88 14.02
N SER A 94 -5.25 -2.48 12.84
CA SER A 94 -4.47 -3.67 12.48
C SER A 94 -4.36 -3.87 10.97
N GLY A 95 -3.25 -4.50 10.55
CA GLY A 95 -3.01 -4.81 9.14
C GLY A 95 -4.02 -5.82 8.57
N GLU A 96 -4.50 -6.76 9.40
CA GLU A 96 -5.57 -7.69 9.02
C GLU A 96 -6.86 -6.94 8.68
N ARG A 97 -7.24 -5.95 9.50
CA ARG A 97 -8.41 -5.12 9.24
C ARG A 97 -8.23 -4.29 7.97
N SER A 98 -7.03 -3.78 7.71
CA SER A 98 -6.69 -3.08 6.46
C SER A 98 -6.90 -3.97 5.23
N ILE A 99 -6.44 -5.22 5.29
CA ILE A 99 -6.63 -6.21 4.23
C ILE A 99 -8.12 -6.52 3.99
N GLN A 100 -8.91 -6.66 5.06
CA GLN A 100 -10.35 -6.92 4.95
C GLN A 100 -11.09 -5.76 4.28
N GLU A 101 -10.81 -4.53 4.67
CA GLU A 101 -11.44 -3.34 4.06
C GLU A 101 -11.00 -3.16 2.60
N ALA A 102 -9.72 -3.42 2.29
CA ALA A 102 -9.23 -3.42 0.90
C ALA A 102 -9.98 -4.45 0.05
N LYS A 103 -10.14 -5.69 0.54
CA LYS A 103 -10.89 -6.75 -0.16
C LYS A 103 -12.36 -6.38 -0.38
N LYS A 104 -13.00 -5.75 0.60
CA LYS A 104 -14.38 -5.28 0.50
C LYS A 104 -14.54 -4.17 -0.54
N TRP A 105 -13.59 -3.24 -0.61
CA TRP A 105 -13.65 -2.11 -1.52
C TRP A 105 -13.33 -2.51 -2.97
N LEU A 106 -12.29 -3.34 -3.14
CA LEU A 106 -11.75 -3.73 -4.45
C LEU A 106 -12.44 -4.96 -5.05
N GLY A 107 -13.15 -5.77 -4.26
CA GLY A 107 -13.93 -6.93 -4.75
C GLY A 107 -15.08 -6.54 -5.65
#